data_AF-A0AAP8G3I6-F1
#
_entry.id   AF-A0AAP8G3I6-F1
#
_cell.length_a   1.000
_cell.length_b   1.000
_cell.length_c   1.000
_cell.angle_alpha   90.00
_cell.angle_beta   90.00
_cell.angle_gamma   90.00
#
_symmetry.space_group_name_H-M   'P 1'
#
loop_
_entity.id
_entity.type
_entity.pdbx_description
1 polymer ?
#
loop_
_entity_poly.entity_id
_entity_poly.type
_entity_poly.pdbx_seq_one_letter_code
_entity_poly.pdbx_strand_id
1 'polypeptide(L)'
;MSFDSFLSKLKTKASELKTEALKYKNKDFLNAAMAGSALIAMADGSVSAEEKQKMVKFIESNDALSVFTTTDVIKAFQEYVGQLEFDKDIGEAKAYQALGKMKSNVEASRLLVRMIIAVASSDGNFDANEQRVASKIARELGLTPAEFELQ
;
A
#
# COMPACT_ATOMS: atom_id res chain seq x y z
N MET A 1 -11.59 -17.64 -4.67
CA MET A 1 -12.24 -17.18 -3.43
C MET A 1 -12.40 -15.67 -3.56
N SER A 2 -13.52 -15.07 -3.14
CA SER A 2 -13.80 -13.66 -3.48
C SER A 2 -12.88 -12.69 -2.72
N PHE A 3 -12.33 -11.71 -3.43
CA PHE A 3 -11.62 -10.52 -2.95
C PHE A 3 -12.38 -9.78 -1.83
N ASP A 4 -13.71 -9.85 -1.80
CA ASP A 4 -14.54 -9.32 -0.72
C ASP A 4 -14.24 -9.97 0.65
N SER A 5 -13.93 -11.27 0.65
CA SER A 5 -13.58 -12.00 1.89
C SER A 5 -12.24 -11.51 2.46
N PHE A 6 -11.32 -11.13 1.57
CA PHE A 6 -10.02 -10.58 1.92
C PHE A 6 -10.15 -9.15 2.46
N LEU A 7 -10.96 -8.31 1.82
CA LEU A 7 -11.30 -6.95 2.28
C LEU A 7 -12.01 -6.95 3.64
N SER A 8 -12.91 -7.89 3.87
CA SER A 8 -13.59 -8.03 5.17
C SER A 8 -12.60 -8.40 6.28
N LYS A 9 -11.70 -9.37 6.03
CA LYS A 9 -10.63 -9.75 6.98
C LYS A 9 -9.63 -8.62 7.25
N LEU A 10 -9.45 -7.71 6.30
CA LEU A 10 -8.63 -6.52 6.44
C LEU A 10 -9.24 -5.52 7.41
N LYS A 11 -10.53 -5.23 7.23
CA LYS A 11 -11.27 -4.26 8.04
C LYS A 11 -11.27 -4.63 9.53
N THR A 12 -11.36 -5.92 9.85
CA THR A 12 -11.41 -6.38 11.24
C THR A 12 -10.06 -6.26 11.96
N LYS A 13 -8.94 -6.45 11.28
CA LYS A 13 -7.60 -6.41 11.91
C LYS A 13 -7.05 -5.01 12.14
N ALA A 14 -7.54 -4.04 11.39
CA ALA A 14 -7.00 -2.69 11.42
C ALA A 14 -7.49 -1.87 12.64
N SER A 15 -8.61 -2.29 13.25
CA SER A 15 -9.22 -1.64 14.42
C SER A 15 -8.49 -1.82 15.75
N GLU A 16 -7.46 -2.67 15.84
CA GLU A 16 -6.82 -3.04 17.12
C GLU A 16 -5.59 -2.21 17.52
N LEU A 17 -5.13 -1.26 16.70
CA LEU A 17 -3.90 -0.51 16.96
C LEU A 17 -4.17 0.88 17.59
N LYS A 18 -3.88 1.04 18.89
CA LYS A 18 -3.95 2.28 19.72
C LYS A 18 -2.63 2.50 20.51
N THR A 19 -2.06 3.67 20.86
CA THR A 19 -2.24 5.12 20.61
C THR A 19 -0.85 5.78 20.83
N GLU A 20 -0.55 6.94 20.25
CA GLU A 20 0.67 7.78 20.41
C GLU A 20 2.00 7.33 19.76
N ALA A 21 2.54 6.15 20.05
CA ALA A 21 3.65 5.57 19.25
C ALA A 21 3.21 5.28 17.80
N LEU A 22 1.89 5.23 17.60
CA LEU A 22 1.23 5.11 16.32
C LEU A 22 1.39 6.34 15.45
N LYS A 23 1.45 7.60 15.91
CA LYS A 23 1.56 8.72 14.97
C LYS A 23 2.83 8.65 14.10
N TYR A 24 3.95 8.25 14.70
CA TYR A 24 5.20 8.03 13.98
C TYR A 24 5.12 6.79 13.07
N LYS A 25 4.66 5.65 13.62
CA LYS A 25 4.44 4.42 12.85
C LYS A 25 3.38 4.56 11.75
N ASN A 26 2.42 5.46 11.88
CA ASN A 26 1.33 5.72 10.94
C ASN A 26 1.82 6.59 9.79
N LYS A 27 2.75 7.52 10.03
CA LYS A 27 3.36 8.32 8.95
C LYS A 27 4.29 7.45 8.11
N ASP A 28 5.09 6.59 8.75
CA ASP A 28 5.90 5.61 8.05
C ASP A 28 5.02 4.58 7.32
N PHE A 29 3.93 4.11 7.94
CA PHE A 29 2.96 3.22 7.29
C PHE A 29 2.30 3.88 6.07
N LEU A 30 1.85 5.13 6.21
CA LEU A 30 1.23 5.88 5.12
C LEU A 30 2.23 6.04 3.97
N ASN A 31 3.44 6.51 4.27
CA ASN A 31 4.49 6.66 3.25
C ASN A 31 4.81 5.34 2.55
N ALA A 32 4.91 4.25 3.30
CA ALA A 32 5.17 2.94 2.75
C ALA A 32 3.99 2.43 1.90
N ALA A 33 2.75 2.70 2.32
CA ALA A 33 1.55 2.34 1.56
C ALA A 33 1.46 3.15 0.26
N MET A 34 1.72 4.46 0.32
CA MET A 34 1.74 5.33 -0.86
C MET A 34 2.86 4.94 -1.82
N ALA A 35 4.06 4.67 -1.28
CA ALA A 35 5.19 4.16 -2.03
C ALA A 35 4.87 2.83 -2.73
N GLY A 36 4.30 1.86 -2.01
CA GLY A 36 3.94 0.56 -2.56
C GLY A 36 2.83 0.63 -3.62
N SER A 37 1.80 1.45 -3.39
CA SER A 37 0.77 1.70 -4.39
C SER A 37 1.32 2.44 -5.62
N ALA A 38 2.22 3.39 -5.44
CA ALA A 38 2.88 4.10 -6.53
C ALA A 38 3.76 3.16 -7.38
N LEU A 39 4.48 2.22 -6.73
CA LEU A 39 5.25 1.19 -7.42
C LEU A 39 4.39 0.30 -8.32
N ILE A 40 3.21 -0.11 -7.85
CA ILE A 40 2.29 -0.92 -8.65
C ILE A 40 1.69 -0.10 -9.78
N ALA A 41 1.18 1.10 -9.50
CA ALA A 41 0.56 1.92 -10.53
C ALA A 41 1.56 2.35 -11.63
N MET A 42 2.85 2.52 -11.28
CA MET A 42 3.92 2.73 -12.25
C MET A 42 4.29 1.48 -13.06
N ALA A 43 3.89 0.29 -12.60
CA ALA A 43 4.05 -0.94 -13.37
C ALA A 43 3.00 -1.05 -14.48
N ASP A 44 1.78 -0.58 -14.22
CA ASP A 44 0.71 -0.47 -15.22
C ASP A 44 0.89 0.78 -16.12
N GLY A 45 1.67 1.76 -15.64
CA GLY A 45 2.06 2.95 -16.40
C GLY A 45 1.04 4.09 -16.35
N SER A 46 -0.04 3.94 -15.58
CA SER A 46 -0.96 5.02 -15.27
C SER A 46 -1.65 4.80 -13.93
N VAL A 47 -1.93 5.88 -13.18
CA VAL A 47 -2.76 5.79 -11.98
C VAL A 47 -4.18 6.23 -12.31
N SER A 48 -5.15 5.34 -12.11
CA SER A 48 -6.56 5.65 -12.29
C SER A 48 -7.11 6.50 -11.12
N ALA A 49 -8.21 7.21 -11.37
CA ALA A 49 -8.92 7.94 -10.32
C ALA A 49 -9.58 6.98 -9.31
N GLU A 50 -9.93 5.76 -9.73
CA GLU A 50 -10.56 4.74 -8.89
C GLU A 50 -9.58 4.16 -7.87
N GLU A 51 -8.33 3.90 -8.26
CA GLU A 51 -7.26 3.47 -7.35
C GLU A 51 -7.04 4.50 -6.24
N LYS A 52 -6.95 5.78 -6.62
CA LYS A 52 -6.82 6.90 -5.68
C LYS A 52 -7.99 6.96 -4.71
N GLN A 53 -9.22 6.80 -5.20
CA GLN A 53 -10.40 6.77 -4.33
C GLN A 53 -10.44 5.56 -3.39
N LYS A 54 -10.09 4.35 -3.85
CA LYS A 54 -10.04 3.16 -2.98
C LYS A 54 -8.98 3.32 -1.90
N MET A 55 -7.82 3.86 -2.26
CA MET A 55 -6.73 4.15 -1.33
C MET A 55 -7.18 5.12 -0.24
N VAL A 56 -7.84 6.22 -0.62
CA VAL A 56 -8.41 7.18 0.32
C VAL A 56 -9.46 6.53 1.22
N LYS A 57 -10.41 5.78 0.64
CA LYS A 57 -11.44 5.06 1.41
C LYS A 57 -10.84 4.07 2.39
N PHE A 58 -9.75 3.39 2.02
CA PHE A 58 -9.07 2.45 2.91
C PHE A 58 -8.46 3.16 4.12
N ILE A 59 -7.86 4.34 3.90
CA ILE A 59 -7.28 5.17 4.94
C ILE A 59 -8.36 5.80 5.83
N GLU A 60 -9.45 6.30 5.24
CA GLU A 60 -10.62 6.82 5.97
C GLU A 60 -11.31 5.72 6.77
N SER A 61 -11.36 4.48 6.27
CA SER A 61 -11.95 3.36 6.99
C SER A 61 -11.11 2.86 8.17
N ASN A 62 -9.87 3.35 8.28
CA ASN A 62 -8.92 2.98 9.30
C ASN A 62 -8.80 4.07 10.36
N ASP A 63 -9.36 3.86 11.55
CA ASP A 63 -9.31 4.81 12.67
C ASP A 63 -7.87 5.19 13.08
N ALA A 64 -6.88 4.32 12.81
CA ALA A 64 -5.48 4.63 13.03
C ALA A 64 -4.92 5.66 12.03
N LEU A 65 -5.43 5.67 10.80
CA LEU A 65 -4.94 6.53 9.71
C LEU A 65 -5.83 7.75 9.46
N SER A 66 -7.01 7.82 10.09
CA SER A 66 -7.92 8.98 10.09
C SER A 66 -7.29 10.29 10.61
N VAL A 67 -6.10 10.19 11.23
CA VAL A 67 -5.30 11.36 11.63
C VAL A 67 -4.71 12.12 10.43
N PHE A 68 -4.59 11.46 9.28
CA PHE A 68 -4.14 12.08 8.03
C PHE A 68 -5.32 12.54 7.20
N THR A 69 -5.22 13.74 6.64
CA THR A 69 -6.25 14.21 5.73
C THR A 69 -6.11 13.50 4.40
N THR A 70 -7.24 13.23 3.74
CA THR A 70 -7.30 12.72 2.36
C THR A 70 -6.38 13.49 1.40
N THR A 71 -6.25 14.80 1.60
CA THR A 71 -5.35 15.65 0.84
C THR A 71 -3.87 15.31 1.06
N ASP A 72 -3.45 15.01 2.29
CA ASP A 72 -2.06 14.64 2.59
C ASP A 72 -1.70 13.29 1.99
N VAL A 73 -2.64 12.34 2.03
CA VAL A 73 -2.51 11.03 1.39
C VAL A 73 -2.32 11.18 -0.12
N ILE A 74 -3.20 11.95 -0.78
CA ILE A 74 -3.14 12.16 -2.22
C ILE A 74 -1.85 12.87 -2.61
N LYS A 75 -1.42 13.88 -1.83
CA LYS A 75 -0.15 14.59 -2.09
C LYS A 75 1.05 13.66 -1.96
N ALA A 76 1.15 12.88 -0.88
CA ALA A 76 2.25 11.94 -0.68
C ALA A 76 2.30 10.91 -1.81
N PHE A 77 1.14 10.37 -2.21
CA PHE A 77 1.05 9.47 -3.35
C PHE A 77 1.50 10.11 -4.66
N GLN A 78 0.99 11.30 -4.99
CA GLN A 78 1.40 12.04 -6.19
C GLN A 78 2.89 12.37 -6.19
N GLU A 79 3.48 12.64 -5.02
CA GLU A 79 4.90 12.90 -4.89
C GLU A 79 5.74 11.65 -5.22
N TYR A 80 5.36 10.47 -4.71
CA TYR A 80 6.03 9.21 -5.07
C TYR A 80 5.86 8.85 -6.54
N VAL A 81 4.64 9.00 -7.09
CA VAL A 81 4.38 8.77 -8.51
C VAL A 81 5.21 9.72 -9.37
N GLY A 82 5.19 11.02 -9.09
CA GLY A 82 5.98 12.00 -9.83
C GLY A 82 7.49 11.75 -9.73
N GLN A 83 7.98 11.26 -8.59
CA GLN A 83 9.38 10.84 -8.46
C GLN A 83 9.71 9.60 -9.30
N LEU A 84 8.81 8.60 -9.33
CA LEU A 84 8.96 7.41 -10.17
C LEU A 84 8.83 7.72 -11.67
N GLU A 85 7.98 8.67 -12.06
CA GLU A 85 7.84 9.15 -13.43
C GLU A 85 9.07 9.94 -13.88
N PHE A 86 9.66 10.74 -12.98
CA PHE A 86 10.86 11.50 -13.26
C PHE A 86 12.10 10.61 -13.38
N ASP A 87 12.31 9.74 -12.40
CA ASP A 87 13.41 8.79 -12.38
C ASP A 87 12.96 7.51 -11.66
N LYS A 88 12.74 6.46 -12.45
CA LYS A 88 12.24 5.18 -11.95
C LYS A 88 13.20 4.55 -10.96
N ASP A 89 14.51 4.64 -11.18
CA ASP A 89 15.50 4.01 -10.31
C ASP A 89 15.55 4.70 -8.93
N ILE A 90 15.52 6.05 -8.92
CA ILE A 90 15.51 6.84 -7.68
C ILE A 90 14.16 6.70 -6.96
N GLY A 91 13.06 6.75 -7.70
CA GLY A 91 11.71 6.59 -7.16
C GLY A 91 11.52 5.21 -6.53
N GLU A 92 11.98 4.15 -7.21
CA GLU A 92 11.94 2.78 -6.68
C GLU A 92 12.78 2.67 -5.41
N ALA A 93 14.01 3.19 -5.41
CA ALA A 93 14.89 3.15 -4.24
C ALA A 93 14.24 3.83 -3.01
N LYS A 94 13.63 5.01 -3.19
CA LYS A 94 12.91 5.71 -2.11
C LYS A 94 11.68 4.95 -1.65
N ALA A 95 10.93 4.37 -2.57
CA ALA A 95 9.75 3.58 -2.26
C ALA A 95 10.11 2.34 -1.43
N TYR A 96 11.13 1.59 -1.85
CA TYR A 96 11.67 0.45 -1.10
C TYR A 96 12.27 0.87 0.24
N GLN A 97 12.89 2.04 0.35
CA GLN A 97 13.37 2.57 1.62
C GLN A 97 12.22 2.82 2.60
N ALA A 98 11.10 3.39 2.13
CA ALA A 98 9.90 3.57 2.95
C ALA A 98 9.29 2.22 3.38
N LEU A 99 9.20 1.25 2.47
CA LEU A 99 8.77 -0.11 2.76
C LEU A 99 9.68 -0.79 3.79
N GLY A 100 11.00 -0.63 3.66
CA GLY A 100 12.01 -1.21 4.56
C GLY A 100 11.84 -0.78 6.03
N LYS A 101 11.29 0.41 6.30
CA LYS A 101 10.95 0.84 7.67
C LYS A 101 9.86 -0.03 8.29
N MET A 102 8.93 -0.51 7.48
CA MET A 102 7.80 -1.34 7.92
C MET A 102 8.20 -2.80 8.14
N LYS A 103 9.32 -3.26 7.58
CA LYS A 103 9.86 -4.61 7.76
C LYS A 103 10.04 -5.02 9.22
N SER A 104 10.31 -4.05 10.09
CA SER A 104 10.40 -4.25 11.54
C SER A 104 9.07 -4.65 12.20
N ASN A 105 7.94 -4.43 11.52
CA ASN A 105 6.60 -4.71 11.98
C ASN A 105 5.86 -5.61 10.98
N VAL A 106 5.84 -6.91 11.27
CA VAL A 106 5.21 -7.94 10.42
C VAL A 106 3.71 -7.69 10.24
N GLU A 107 3.00 -7.25 11.28
CA GLU A 107 1.56 -6.98 11.19
C GLU A 107 1.27 -5.81 10.26
N ALA A 108 2.04 -4.73 10.39
CA ALA A 108 1.89 -3.56 9.54
C ALA A 108 2.33 -3.85 8.09
N SER A 109 3.40 -4.61 7.90
CA SER A 109 3.83 -5.08 6.57
C SER A 109 2.73 -5.91 5.90
N ARG A 110 2.09 -6.81 6.66
CA ARG A 110 1.00 -7.65 6.16
C ARG A 110 -0.19 -6.78 5.79
N LEU A 111 -0.59 -5.82 6.62
CA LEU A 111 -1.68 -4.89 6.30
C LEU A 111 -1.37 -4.07 5.04
N LEU A 112 -0.12 -3.67 4.87
CA LEU A 112 0.35 -2.85 3.75
C LEU A 112 0.27 -3.61 2.42
N VAL A 113 0.80 -4.84 2.34
CA VAL A 113 0.69 -5.68 1.14
C VAL A 113 -0.78 -5.89 0.75
N ARG A 114 -1.64 -6.13 1.74
CA ARG A 114 -3.07 -6.33 1.52
C ARG A 114 -3.76 -5.06 1.01
N MET A 115 -3.40 -3.89 1.53
CA MET A 115 -3.90 -2.61 1.05
C MET A 115 -3.50 -2.40 -0.41
N ILE A 116 -2.24 -2.65 -0.73
CA ILE A 116 -1.69 -2.51 -2.08
C ILE A 116 -2.45 -3.40 -3.07
N ILE A 117 -2.67 -4.67 -2.74
CA ILE A 117 -3.48 -5.59 -3.56
C ILE A 117 -4.93 -5.11 -3.66
N ALA A 118 -5.49 -4.55 -2.58
CA ALA A 118 -6.85 -4.05 -2.60
C ALA A 118 -7.05 -2.81 -3.49
N VAL A 119 -6.00 -1.99 -3.62
CA VAL A 119 -5.95 -0.83 -4.52
C VAL A 119 -5.69 -1.28 -5.95
N ALA A 120 -4.74 -2.20 -6.18
CA ALA A 120 -4.40 -2.73 -7.50
C ALA A 120 -5.58 -3.47 -8.15
N SER A 121 -6.26 -4.34 -7.40
CA SER A 121 -7.47 -5.04 -7.85
C SER A 121 -8.71 -4.12 -7.91
N SER A 122 -8.56 -2.81 -8.11
CA SER A 122 -9.67 -1.84 -8.11
C SER A 122 -10.57 -1.93 -9.34
N ASP A 123 -9.96 -2.14 -10.51
CA ASP A 123 -10.61 -2.30 -11.81
C ASP A 123 -11.17 -3.72 -12.03
N GLY A 124 -10.89 -4.63 -11.08
CA GLY A 124 -11.30 -6.03 -11.11
C GLY A 124 -10.34 -6.94 -11.89
N ASN A 125 -9.21 -6.43 -12.37
CA ASN A 125 -8.28 -7.17 -13.21
C ASN A 125 -6.84 -7.02 -12.69
N PHE A 126 -6.51 -7.82 -11.69
CA PHE A 126 -5.17 -7.83 -11.11
C PHE A 126 -4.19 -8.58 -12.04
N ASP A 127 -3.39 -7.83 -12.79
CA ASP A 127 -2.58 -8.36 -13.89
C ASP A 127 -1.29 -9.05 -13.41
N ALA A 128 -0.58 -9.71 -14.33
CA ALA A 128 0.66 -10.41 -14.01
C ALA A 128 1.81 -9.46 -13.61
N ASN A 129 1.79 -8.19 -14.03
CA ASN A 129 2.81 -7.20 -13.68
C ASN A 129 2.59 -6.66 -12.27
N GLU A 130 1.37 -6.31 -11.90
CA GLU A 130 0.94 -5.91 -10.57
C GLU A 130 1.19 -7.04 -9.56
N GLN A 131 0.87 -8.29 -9.92
CA GLN A 131 1.19 -9.48 -9.11
C GLN A 131 2.69 -9.62 -8.86
N ARG A 132 3.53 -9.39 -9.88
CA ARG A 132 5.00 -9.43 -9.73
C ARG A 132 5.49 -8.33 -8.81
N VAL A 133 4.98 -7.10 -8.92
CA VAL A 133 5.40 -5.99 -8.08
C VAL A 133 4.92 -6.19 -6.64
N ALA A 134 3.66 -6.59 -6.43
CA ALA A 134 3.13 -6.96 -5.12
C ALA A 134 3.96 -8.09 -4.48
N SER A 135 4.38 -9.08 -5.27
CA SER A 135 5.23 -10.18 -4.80
C SER A 135 6.63 -9.71 -4.42
N LYS A 136 7.22 -8.78 -5.19
CA LYS A 136 8.51 -8.16 -4.84
C LYS A 136 8.41 -7.39 -3.54
N ILE A 137 7.37 -6.57 -3.37
CA ILE A 137 7.11 -5.80 -2.15
C ILE A 137 6.93 -6.75 -0.95
N ALA A 138 6.13 -7.80 -1.09
CA ALA A 138 5.94 -8.80 -0.03
C ALA A 138 7.27 -9.45 0.39
N ARG A 139 8.11 -9.86 -0.58
CA ARG A 139 9.43 -10.44 -0.31
C ARG A 139 10.37 -9.45 0.39
N GLU A 140 10.37 -8.18 -0.04
CA GLU A 140 11.21 -7.13 0.54
C GLU A 140 10.88 -6.90 2.03
N LEU A 141 9.58 -6.93 2.34
CA LEU A 141 9.04 -6.84 3.70
C LEU A 141 9.24 -8.12 4.53
N GLY A 142 9.79 -9.19 3.95
CA GLY A 142 9.99 -10.47 4.62
C GLY A 142 8.71 -11.32 4.75
N LEU A 143 7.71 -11.05 3.92
CA LEU A 143 6.44 -11.78 3.87
C LEU A 143 6.41 -12.78 2.72
N THR A 144 5.59 -13.82 2.86
CA THR A 144 5.42 -14.84 1.82
C THR A 144 4.31 -14.41 0.85
N PRO A 145 4.60 -14.23 -0.46
CA PRO A 145 3.60 -13.82 -1.47
C PRO A 145 2.40 -14.78 -1.54
N ALA A 146 2.63 -16.07 -1.29
CA ALA A 146 1.58 -17.09 -1.26
C ALA A 146 0.50 -16.86 -0.18
N GLU A 147 0.78 -16.07 0.88
CA GLU A 147 -0.23 -15.68 1.88
C GLU A 147 -1.30 -14.72 1.31
N PHE A 148 -1.05 -14.15 0.13
CA PHE A 148 -1.88 -13.12 -0.48
C PHE A 148 -2.41 -13.51 -1.86
N GLU A 149 -2.41 -14.81 -2.17
CA GLU A 149 -2.84 -15.34 -3.48
C GLU A 149 -2.00 -14.82 -4.67
N LEU A 150 -0.80 -14.30 -4.40
CA LEU A 150 0.19 -13.91 -5.41
C LEU A 150 0.98 -15.17 -5.83
N GLN A 151 0.53 -15.87 -6.88
CA GLN A 151 1.22 -17.04 -7.46
C GLN A 151 1.76 -16.76 -8.85
#